data_AF-A0A1F9DP46-F1
#
_entry.id   AF-A0A1F9DP46-F1
#
_cell.length_a   1.000
_cell.length_b   1.000
_cell.length_c   1.000
_cell.angle_alpha   90.00
_cell.angle_beta   90.00
_cell.angle_gamma   90.00
#
_symmetry.space_group_name_H-M   'P 1'
#
loop_
_entity.id
_entity.type
_entity.pdbx_description
1 polymer ?
#
loop_
_entity_poly.entity_id
_entity_poly.type
_entity_poly.pdbx_seq_one_letter_code
_entity_poly.pdbx_strand_id
1 'polypeptide(L)'
;MKEVSARANPGTLIVLDQCAKCGGIWCDKWELFPVGPEEAERLDPLDEELLQAPVALKKETLYCLRCGDRLRVFQDPSLPPDIQLQRCRRCDGIWLNRGQFGRFKRLQKKTREEKMGREETLQKLVHAYQNPESWVTTGTRGIYAYPHAEAEGEHWPSITPGGAFWLIFQTLLRLVLRV
;
A
#
# COMPACT_ATOMS: atom_id res chain seq x y z
N MET A 1 11.55 19.61 1.56
CA MET A 1 11.39 18.16 1.33
C MET A 1 12.33 17.77 0.21
N LYS A 2 12.81 16.54 0.21
CA LYS A 2 13.62 15.93 -0.84
C LYS A 2 12.85 14.77 -1.42
N GLU A 3 12.77 14.70 -2.73
CA GLU A 3 12.16 13.56 -3.42
C GLU A 3 13.03 12.31 -3.29
N VAL A 4 12.40 11.17 -3.01
CA VAL A 4 13.03 9.86 -2.97
C VAL A 4 12.19 8.87 -3.75
N SER A 5 12.80 8.15 -4.69
CA SER A 5 12.12 7.06 -5.40
C SER A 5 12.01 5.84 -4.50
N ALA A 6 10.91 5.11 -4.56
CA ALA A 6 10.66 3.86 -3.86
C ALA A 6 10.06 2.83 -4.82
N ARG A 7 10.53 1.58 -4.76
CA ARG A 7 9.90 0.46 -5.45
C ARG A 7 8.53 0.19 -4.84
N ALA A 8 7.55 -0.06 -5.69
CA ALA A 8 6.19 -0.36 -5.28
C ALA A 8 5.76 -1.75 -5.76
N ASN A 9 4.45 -2.02 -5.81
CA ASN A 9 3.87 -3.21 -6.44
C ASN A 9 4.65 -3.52 -7.73
N PRO A 10 4.83 -4.80 -8.08
CA PRO A 10 5.85 -5.19 -9.03
C PRO A 10 5.80 -4.34 -10.28
N GLY A 11 6.90 -3.65 -10.50
CA GLY A 11 7.04 -2.81 -11.65
C GLY A 11 6.55 -1.38 -11.58
N THR A 12 6.58 -0.78 -10.42
CA THR A 12 6.31 0.65 -10.32
C THR A 12 7.34 1.31 -9.42
N LEU A 13 7.79 2.48 -9.84
CA LEU A 13 8.51 3.41 -8.97
C LEU A 13 7.55 4.53 -8.57
N ILE A 14 7.55 4.85 -7.28
CA ILE A 14 6.81 5.95 -6.70
C ILE A 14 7.81 6.98 -6.17
N VAL A 15 7.55 8.25 -6.43
CA VAL A 15 8.32 9.35 -5.86
C VAL A 15 7.63 9.79 -4.56
N LEU A 16 8.34 9.69 -3.45
CA LEU A 16 7.88 10.12 -2.13
C LEU A 16 8.61 11.39 -1.70
N ASP A 17 7.98 12.15 -0.81
CA ASP A 17 8.55 13.36 -0.24
C ASP A 17 9.20 13.03 1.13
N GLN A 18 10.52 13.10 1.23
CA GLN A 18 11.26 12.88 2.48
C GLN A 18 11.74 14.19 3.13
N CYS A 19 11.57 14.32 4.43
CA CYS A 19 12.09 15.44 5.20
C CYS A 19 13.60 15.27 5.42
N ALA A 20 14.38 16.25 4.98
CA ALA A 20 15.84 16.24 5.16
C ALA A 20 16.27 16.41 6.63
N LYS A 21 15.39 16.94 7.50
CA LYS A 21 15.72 17.22 8.91
C LYS A 21 15.45 16.03 9.84
N CYS A 22 14.27 15.44 9.73
CA CYS A 22 13.83 14.36 10.65
C CYS A 22 13.63 13.02 9.95
N GLY A 23 13.86 12.95 8.65
CA GLY A 23 13.69 11.74 7.86
C GLY A 23 12.23 11.33 7.59
N GLY A 24 11.24 12.01 8.17
CA GLY A 24 9.82 11.72 7.99
C GLY A 24 9.41 11.71 6.51
N ILE A 25 8.41 10.89 6.20
CA ILE A 25 7.97 10.59 4.84
C ILE A 25 6.54 11.11 4.68
N TRP A 26 6.34 11.92 3.64
CA TRP A 26 5.04 12.26 3.10
C TRP A 26 4.75 11.36 1.92
N CYS A 27 3.56 10.75 1.97
CA CYS A 27 2.96 9.97 0.89
C CYS A 27 1.70 10.72 0.48
N ASP A 28 1.55 11.08 -0.80
CA ASP A 28 0.27 11.51 -1.31
C ASP A 28 -0.77 10.38 -1.23
N LYS A 29 -2.00 10.72 -1.59
CA LYS A 29 -3.11 9.76 -1.62
C LYS A 29 -2.69 8.50 -2.37
N TRP A 30 -2.83 7.36 -1.72
CA TRP A 30 -2.49 6.01 -2.21
C TRP A 30 -1.01 5.66 -2.33
N GLU A 31 -0.06 6.59 -2.13
CA GLU A 31 1.40 6.31 -2.22
C GLU A 31 1.93 5.37 -1.16
N LEU A 32 1.33 5.40 0.03
CA LEU A 32 1.82 4.57 1.12
C LEU A 32 1.64 3.07 0.83
N PHE A 33 0.54 2.65 0.22
CA PHE A 33 0.14 1.24 0.21
C PHE A 33 0.95 0.34 -0.73
N PRO A 34 1.23 0.72 -1.98
CA PRO A 34 1.90 -0.16 -2.92
C PRO A 34 3.41 -0.23 -2.69
N VAL A 35 4.04 0.69 -1.94
CA VAL A 35 5.49 0.65 -1.69
C VAL A 35 5.93 -0.70 -1.11
N GLY A 36 7.02 -1.28 -1.60
CA GLY A 36 7.53 -2.58 -1.13
C GLY A 36 7.99 -2.51 0.33
N PRO A 37 7.85 -3.61 1.12
CA PRO A 37 8.34 -3.62 2.49
C PRO A 37 9.86 -3.48 2.60
N GLU A 38 10.62 -3.97 1.63
CA GLU A 38 12.07 -3.81 1.51
C GLU A 38 12.51 -2.35 1.36
N GLU A 39 11.63 -1.47 0.86
CA GLU A 39 11.94 -0.05 0.76
C GLU A 39 12.00 0.65 2.10
N ALA A 40 11.40 0.07 3.15
CA ALA A 40 11.51 0.62 4.49
C ALA A 40 12.95 0.66 4.98
N GLU A 41 13.73 -0.40 4.73
CA GLU A 41 15.14 -0.47 5.14
C GLU A 41 16.01 0.43 4.27
N ARG A 42 15.70 0.51 2.96
CA ARG A 42 16.45 1.36 2.04
C ARG A 42 16.21 2.86 2.25
N LEU A 43 14.98 3.26 2.60
CA LEU A 43 14.61 4.65 2.86
C LEU A 43 14.89 5.10 4.30
N ASP A 44 15.26 4.16 5.17
CA ASP A 44 15.73 4.40 6.54
C ASP A 44 17.24 4.13 6.69
N PRO A 45 18.12 4.81 5.92
CA PRO A 45 19.54 4.75 6.22
C PRO A 45 19.75 5.33 7.60
N LEU A 46 20.44 4.57 8.45
CA LEU A 46 20.84 4.98 9.78
C LEU A 46 21.71 6.24 9.65
N ASP A 47 21.22 7.35 10.22
CA ASP A 47 21.98 8.58 10.34
C ASP A 47 22.47 8.68 11.79
N GLU A 48 23.67 8.17 12.02
CA GLU A 48 24.26 8.07 13.37
C GLU A 48 24.44 9.44 14.02
N GLU A 49 24.75 10.46 13.22
CA GLU A 49 24.94 11.84 13.67
C GLU A 49 23.60 12.44 14.16
N LEU A 50 22.53 12.21 13.42
CA LEU A 50 21.18 12.65 13.78
C LEU A 50 20.65 11.94 15.03
N LEU A 51 21.04 10.68 15.26
CA LEU A 51 20.68 9.93 16.46
C LEU A 51 21.43 10.38 17.72
N GLN A 52 22.66 10.85 17.57
CA GLN A 52 23.46 11.37 18.67
C GLN A 52 23.11 12.82 19.04
N ALA A 53 22.48 13.56 18.12
CA ALA A 53 22.05 14.93 18.36
C ALA A 53 20.98 15.00 19.46
N PRO A 54 21.09 15.92 20.43
CA PRO A 54 20.05 16.12 21.44
C PRO A 54 18.77 16.65 20.78
N VAL A 55 17.74 15.80 20.71
CA VAL A 55 16.42 16.16 20.17
C VAL A 55 15.44 16.41 21.32
N ALA A 56 14.90 17.62 21.40
CA ALA A 56 13.78 17.89 22.29
C ALA A 56 12.54 17.11 21.80
N LEU A 57 11.92 16.32 22.67
CA LEU A 57 10.65 15.62 22.42
C LEU A 57 9.49 16.64 22.35
N LYS A 58 9.47 17.47 21.31
CA LYS A 58 8.35 18.37 21.04
C LYS A 58 7.36 17.67 20.11
N LYS A 59 6.12 17.52 20.57
CA LYS A 59 4.99 17.19 19.69
C LYS A 59 4.68 18.43 18.85
N GLU A 60 5.27 18.49 17.67
CA GLU A 60 4.96 19.53 16.71
C GLU A 60 3.64 19.24 15.99
N THR A 61 2.88 20.31 15.71
CA THR A 61 1.70 20.21 14.84
C THR A 61 2.19 20.15 13.39
N LEU A 62 1.84 19.09 12.67
CA LEU A 62 2.19 18.93 11.27
C LEU A 62 1.08 19.46 10.34
N TYR A 63 1.51 19.93 9.19
CA TYR A 63 0.65 20.49 8.15
C TYR A 63 0.84 19.75 6.82
N CYS A 64 -0.22 19.70 6.03
CA CYS A 64 -0.22 19.07 4.72
C CYS A 64 0.65 19.85 3.74
N LEU A 65 1.53 19.15 3.03
CA LEU A 65 2.42 19.73 2.02
C LEU A 65 1.68 20.19 0.76
N ARG A 66 0.47 19.67 0.50
CA ARG A 66 -0.31 19.96 -0.70
C ARG A 66 -1.29 21.12 -0.50
N CYS A 67 -1.96 21.18 0.66
CA CYS A 67 -3.01 22.18 0.90
C CYS A 67 -2.82 23.02 2.18
N GLY A 68 -1.78 22.78 2.97
CA GLY A 68 -1.51 23.53 4.20
C GLY A 68 -2.42 23.19 5.39
N ASP A 69 -3.40 22.31 5.23
CA ASP A 69 -4.30 21.89 6.31
C ASP A 69 -3.56 21.15 7.43
N ARG A 70 -4.01 21.34 8.67
CA ARG A 70 -3.49 20.61 9.83
C ARG A 70 -3.72 19.10 9.67
N LEU A 71 -2.65 18.31 9.83
CA LEU A 71 -2.75 16.86 9.84
C LEU A 71 -3.39 16.35 11.14
N ARG A 72 -4.11 15.22 11.04
CA ARG A 72 -4.76 14.57 12.18
C ARG A 72 -4.29 13.14 12.28
N VAL A 73 -4.16 12.64 13.51
CA VAL A 73 -3.87 11.21 13.72
C VAL A 73 -4.98 10.40 13.07
N PHE A 74 -4.61 9.49 12.19
CA PHE A 74 -5.49 8.53 11.59
C PHE A 74 -5.78 7.44 12.62
N GLN A 75 -7.06 7.30 12.99
CA GLN A 75 -7.50 6.31 13.96
C GLN A 75 -8.03 5.10 13.19
N ASP A 76 -7.33 3.98 13.32
CA ASP A 76 -7.74 2.70 12.77
C ASP A 76 -7.52 1.64 13.85
N PRO A 77 -8.58 0.98 14.35
CA PRO A 77 -8.46 -0.06 15.36
C PRO A 77 -7.59 -1.25 14.94
N SER A 78 -7.37 -1.45 13.64
CA SER A 78 -6.51 -2.50 13.11
C SER A 78 -5.01 -2.14 13.17
N LEU A 79 -4.67 -0.87 13.41
CA LEU A 79 -3.29 -0.44 13.54
C LEU A 79 -2.81 -0.53 15.00
N PRO A 80 -1.67 -1.19 15.25
CA PRO A 80 -0.96 -1.14 16.52
C PRO A 80 -0.69 0.29 17.00
N PRO A 81 -0.71 0.57 18.32
CA PRO A 81 -0.54 1.93 18.87
C PRO A 81 0.80 2.62 18.53
N ASP A 82 1.83 1.85 18.20
CA ASP A 82 3.17 2.30 17.81
C ASP A 82 3.30 2.65 16.32
N ILE A 83 2.21 2.44 15.55
CA ILE A 83 2.04 2.87 14.16
C ILE A 83 0.99 3.99 14.13
N GLN A 84 1.44 5.23 14.27
CA GLN A 84 0.56 6.41 14.21
C GLN A 84 0.76 7.12 12.88
N LEU A 85 -0.22 7.02 11.99
CA LEU A 85 -0.24 7.77 10.74
C LEU A 85 -0.88 9.14 10.98
N GLN A 86 -0.37 10.20 10.34
CA GLN A 86 -1.06 11.50 10.32
C GLN A 86 -1.61 11.77 8.93
N ARG A 87 -2.92 11.90 8.81
CA ARG A 87 -3.64 12.05 7.53
C ARG A 87 -4.17 13.48 7.35
N CYS A 88 -4.06 13.99 6.13
CA CYS A 88 -4.77 15.19 5.71
C CYS A 88 -6.23 14.84 5.38
N ARG A 89 -7.18 15.62 5.91
CA ARG A 89 -8.62 15.40 5.63
C ARG A 89 -9.10 15.93 4.29
N ARG A 90 -8.27 16.68 3.55
CA ARG A 90 -8.62 17.27 2.26
C ARG A 90 -8.05 16.50 1.08
N CYS A 91 -6.75 16.21 1.09
CA CYS A 91 -6.08 15.52 -0.01
C CYS A 91 -5.80 14.04 0.25
N ASP A 92 -6.15 13.52 1.44
CA ASP A 92 -5.89 12.14 1.86
C ASP A 92 -4.41 11.72 1.93
N GLY A 93 -3.48 12.68 1.81
CA GLY A 93 -2.05 12.43 2.02
C GLY A 93 -1.75 12.03 3.47
N ILE A 94 -0.68 11.24 3.63
CA ILE A 94 -0.28 10.61 4.88
C ILE A 94 1.17 10.99 5.20
N TRP A 95 1.40 11.39 6.43
CA TRP A 95 2.71 11.59 7.03
C TRP A 95 3.04 10.49 8.04
N LEU A 96 4.30 10.06 8.01
CA LEU A 96 4.87 9.03 8.88
C LEU A 96 6.31 9.42 9.25
N ASN A 97 6.76 9.10 10.47
CA ASN A 97 8.22 9.04 10.68
C ASN A 97 8.81 7.74 10.13
N ARG A 98 10.14 7.66 9.98
CA ARG A 98 10.82 6.51 9.38
C ARG A 98 10.54 5.20 10.11
N GLY A 99 10.63 5.20 11.44
CA GLY A 99 10.33 4.02 12.24
C GLY A 99 8.88 3.52 12.10
N GLN A 100 7.92 4.44 12.02
CA GLN A 100 6.51 4.13 11.77
C GLN A 100 6.29 3.56 10.36
N PHE A 101 6.95 4.13 9.35
CA PHE A 101 6.91 3.62 7.98
C PHE A 101 7.37 2.15 7.93
N GLY A 102 8.52 1.84 8.52
CA GLY A 102 9.01 0.45 8.54
C GLY A 102 8.12 -0.50 9.33
N ARG A 103 7.57 -0.07 10.47
CA ARG A 103 6.60 -0.88 11.22
C ARG A 103 5.31 -1.14 10.44
N PHE A 104 4.77 -0.11 9.79
CA PHE A 104 3.59 -0.23 8.92
C PHE A 104 3.85 -1.23 7.77
N LYS A 105 5.01 -1.16 7.14
CA LYS A 105 5.40 -2.08 6.06
C LYS A 105 5.57 -3.53 6.51
N ARG A 106 6.18 -3.76 7.67
CA ARG A 106 6.28 -5.12 8.24
C ARG A 106 4.91 -5.67 8.60
N LEU A 107 4.03 -4.85 9.17
CA LEU A 107 2.64 -5.24 9.45
C LEU A 107 1.92 -5.63 8.16
N GLN A 108 2.01 -4.80 7.12
CA GLN A 108 1.39 -5.07 5.81
C GLN A 108 1.88 -6.38 5.20
N LYS A 109 3.18 -6.65 5.25
CA LYS A 109 3.78 -7.91 4.78
C LYS A 109 3.21 -9.11 5.54
N LYS A 110 3.23 -9.07 6.87
CA LYS A 110 2.70 -10.13 7.74
C LYS A 110 1.22 -10.40 7.45
N THR A 111 0.39 -9.35 7.37
CA THR A 111 -1.04 -9.51 7.08
C THR A 111 -1.30 -10.09 5.69
N ARG A 112 -0.49 -9.76 4.66
CA ARG A 112 -0.60 -10.36 3.33
C ARG A 112 -0.26 -11.85 3.37
N GLU A 113 0.83 -12.23 4.02
CA GLU A 113 1.28 -13.62 4.17
C GLU A 113 0.23 -14.47 4.92
N GLU A 114 -0.39 -13.92 5.96
CA GLU A 114 -1.45 -14.58 6.74
C GLU A 114 -2.74 -14.79 5.94
N LYS A 115 -3.14 -13.82 5.10
CA LYS A 115 -4.41 -13.87 4.36
C LYS A 115 -4.35 -14.68 3.06
N MET A 116 -3.23 -14.65 2.34
CA MET A 116 -3.09 -15.27 1.01
C MET A 116 -2.20 -16.52 1.02
N GLY A 117 -1.43 -16.75 2.09
CA GLY A 117 -0.40 -17.79 2.10
C GLY A 117 0.86 -17.37 1.33
N ARG A 118 2.02 -17.86 1.78
CA ARG A 118 3.34 -17.46 1.28
C ARG A 118 3.57 -17.86 -0.18
N GLU A 119 3.09 -19.03 -0.59
CA GLU A 119 3.27 -19.58 -1.94
C GLU A 119 2.52 -18.77 -3.01
N GLU A 120 1.24 -18.45 -2.76
CA GLU A 120 0.44 -17.63 -3.66
C GLU A 120 1.02 -16.21 -3.81
N THR A 121 1.58 -15.67 -2.72
CA THR A 121 2.26 -14.38 -2.72
C THR A 121 3.51 -14.40 -3.61
N LEU A 122 4.33 -15.47 -3.52
CA LEU A 122 5.53 -15.64 -4.34
C LEU A 122 5.20 -15.81 -5.83
N GLN A 123 4.18 -16.60 -6.16
CA GLN A 123 3.77 -16.81 -7.56
C GLN A 123 3.32 -15.51 -8.23
N LYS A 124 2.53 -14.69 -7.54
CA LYS A 124 2.08 -13.37 -8.05
C LYS A 124 3.25 -12.40 -8.23
N LEU A 125 4.24 -12.41 -7.33
CA LEU A 125 5.45 -11.61 -7.48
C LEU A 125 6.23 -12.03 -8.73
N VAL A 126 6.52 -13.32 -8.90
CA VAL A 126 7.27 -13.84 -10.05
C VAL A 126 6.61 -13.46 -11.38
N HIS A 127 5.30 -13.66 -11.49
CA HIS A 127 4.54 -13.30 -12.70
C HIS A 127 4.72 -11.82 -13.08
N ALA A 128 4.64 -10.93 -12.09
CA ALA A 128 4.70 -9.50 -12.36
C ALA A 128 6.12 -8.97 -12.65
N TYR A 129 7.16 -9.69 -12.19
CA TYR A 129 8.56 -9.41 -12.56
C TYR A 129 8.95 -9.97 -13.95
N GLN A 130 8.22 -10.95 -14.48
CA GLN A 130 8.49 -11.52 -15.80
C GLN A 130 8.03 -10.63 -16.97
N ASN A 131 7.27 -9.55 -16.72
CA ASN A 131 6.80 -8.62 -17.77
C ASN A 131 7.10 -7.14 -17.47
N PRO A 132 8.38 -6.71 -17.61
CA PRO A 132 8.83 -5.37 -17.22
C PRO A 132 8.29 -4.21 -18.06
N GLU A 133 7.72 -4.46 -19.25
CA GLU A 133 7.21 -3.38 -20.12
C GLU A 133 5.82 -2.86 -19.72
N SER A 134 5.15 -3.53 -18.78
CA SER A 134 3.89 -3.10 -18.17
C SER A 134 4.06 -2.09 -17.03
N TRP A 135 5.31 -1.70 -16.74
CA TRP A 135 5.69 -0.98 -15.55
C TRP A 135 5.44 0.53 -15.70
N VAL A 136 4.47 1.09 -14.96
CA VAL A 136 4.15 2.53 -15.01
C VAL A 136 4.90 3.25 -13.90
N THR A 137 5.57 4.37 -14.22
CA THR A 137 6.11 5.27 -13.19
C THR A 137 5.05 6.29 -12.82
N THR A 138 4.56 6.24 -11.58
CA THR A 138 3.53 7.18 -11.09
C THR A 138 4.09 7.98 -9.92
N GLY A 139 4.15 9.30 -10.04
CA GLY A 139 4.62 10.14 -8.96
C GLY A 139 4.91 11.54 -9.43
N THR A 140 4.03 12.47 -9.04
CA THR A 140 4.22 13.94 -8.91
C THR A 140 2.87 14.66 -8.76
N ARG A 141 1.73 14.02 -9.10
CA ARG A 141 0.38 14.65 -9.06
C ARG A 141 -0.80 13.73 -8.69
N GLY A 142 -0.56 12.61 -8.00
CA GLY A 142 -1.67 11.72 -7.58
C GLY A 142 -2.37 10.94 -8.71
N ILE A 143 -1.76 10.82 -9.89
CA ILE A 143 -2.24 9.91 -10.93
C ILE A 143 -1.81 8.50 -10.55
N TYR A 144 -2.66 7.84 -9.76
CA TYR A 144 -2.57 6.41 -9.55
C TYR A 144 -3.12 5.70 -10.78
N ALA A 145 -2.23 5.16 -11.61
CA ALA A 145 -2.55 3.94 -12.33
C ALA A 145 -2.39 2.80 -11.32
N TYR A 146 -3.43 2.55 -10.51
CA TYR A 146 -3.74 1.14 -10.33
C TYR A 146 -3.91 0.61 -11.77
N PRO A 147 -3.35 -0.54 -12.17
CA PRO A 147 -4.07 -1.28 -13.18
C PRO A 147 -5.47 -1.35 -12.56
N HIS A 148 -6.42 -0.62 -13.14
CA HIS A 148 -7.77 -1.15 -13.16
C HIS A 148 -7.51 -2.58 -13.59
N ALA A 149 -7.68 -3.54 -12.67
CA ALA A 149 -7.94 -4.90 -13.10
C ALA A 149 -8.93 -4.65 -14.23
N GLU A 150 -8.50 -4.92 -15.47
CA GLU A 150 -9.39 -4.82 -16.62
C GLU A 150 -10.69 -5.36 -16.09
N ALA A 151 -11.74 -4.54 -16.12
CA ALA A 151 -13.02 -4.99 -15.64
C ALA A 151 -13.24 -6.31 -16.36
N GLU A 152 -12.98 -7.42 -15.65
CA GLU A 152 -13.42 -8.74 -16.05
C GLU A 152 -14.89 -8.48 -16.10
N GLY A 153 -15.38 -8.27 -17.34
CA GLY A 153 -16.62 -7.56 -17.55
C GLY A 153 -17.63 -8.13 -16.60
N GLU A 154 -18.29 -7.27 -15.83
CA GLU A 154 -19.33 -7.69 -14.89
C GLU A 154 -20.48 -8.31 -15.69
N HIS A 155 -20.27 -9.53 -16.18
CA HIS A 155 -21.30 -10.45 -16.55
C HIS A 155 -21.60 -11.22 -15.27
N TRP A 156 -22.21 -10.52 -14.32
CA TRP A 156 -23.01 -11.20 -13.32
C TRP A 156 -24.16 -11.84 -14.10
N PRO A 157 -24.24 -13.18 -14.24
CA PRO A 157 -25.42 -13.76 -14.84
C PRO A 157 -26.55 -13.40 -13.90
N SER A 158 -27.42 -12.49 -14.32
CA SER A 158 -28.69 -12.25 -13.64
C SER A 158 -29.33 -13.63 -13.48
N ILE A 159 -29.49 -14.07 -12.23
CA ILE A 159 -30.06 -15.37 -11.90
C ILE A 159 -31.51 -15.31 -12.37
N THR A 160 -31.73 -15.71 -13.62
CA THR A 160 -33.06 -16.05 -14.10
C THR A 160 -33.43 -17.40 -13.49
N PRO A 161 -34.72 -17.68 -13.25
CA PRO A 161 -35.16 -18.93 -12.62
C PRO A 161 -34.61 -20.20 -13.31
N GLY A 162 -34.36 -20.13 -14.63
CA GLY A 162 -33.74 -21.21 -15.39
C GLY A 162 -32.24 -21.43 -15.09
N GLY A 163 -31.49 -20.37 -14.77
CA GLY A 163 -30.06 -20.45 -14.47
C GLY A 163 -29.76 -21.13 -13.13
N ALA A 164 -30.59 -20.89 -12.11
CA ALA A 164 -30.49 -21.57 -10.82
C ALA A 164 -30.77 -23.08 -10.94
N PHE A 165 -31.77 -23.45 -11.76
CA PHE A 165 -32.09 -24.85 -12.03
C PHE A 165 -30.96 -25.57 -12.77
N TRP A 166 -30.32 -24.90 -13.72
CA TRP A 166 -29.19 -25.47 -14.45
C TRP A 166 -27.96 -25.70 -13.58
N LEU A 167 -27.66 -24.78 -12.67
CA LEU A 167 -26.56 -24.93 -11.70
C LEU A 167 -26.81 -26.08 -10.73
N ILE A 168 -28.04 -26.19 -10.20
CA ILE A 168 -28.41 -27.31 -9.31
C ILE A 168 -28.31 -28.64 -10.06
N PHE A 169 -28.80 -28.70 -11.31
CA PHE A 169 -28.71 -29.91 -12.13
C PHE A 169 -27.27 -30.30 -12.44
N GLN A 170 -26.39 -29.36 -12.83
CA GLN A 170 -24.97 -29.64 -13.05
C GLN A 170 -24.27 -30.14 -11.79
N THR A 171 -24.59 -29.57 -10.64
CA THR A 171 -23.95 -29.94 -9.37
C THR A 171 -24.36 -31.36 -8.95
N LEU A 172 -25.63 -31.71 -9.13
CA LEU A 172 -26.15 -33.06 -8.89
C LEU A 172 -25.56 -34.08 -9.89
N LEU A 173 -25.42 -33.70 -11.16
CA LEU A 173 -24.82 -34.55 -12.19
C LEU A 173 -23.35 -34.89 -11.86
N ARG A 174 -22.56 -33.93 -11.39
CA ARG A 174 -21.15 -34.14 -10.99
C ARG A 174 -21.04 -35.07 -9.77
N LEU A 175 -21.95 -34.94 -8.81
CA LEU A 175 -22.01 -35.82 -7.63
C LEU A 175 -22.35 -37.28 -7.99
N VAL A 176 -23.20 -37.50 -9.00
CA VAL A 176 -23.56 -38.84 -9.49
C VAL A 176 -22.47 -39.45 -10.37
N LEU A 177 -21.77 -38.62 -11.16
CA LEU A 177 -20.72 -39.08 -12.08
C LEU A 177 -19.33 -39.24 -11.42
N ARG A 178 -19.14 -38.78 -10.16
CA ARG A 178 -17.84 -38.79 -9.43
C ARG A 178 -16.66 -38.30 -10.30
N VAL A 179 -16.85 -37.19 -11.01
CA VAL A 179 -15.80 -36.41 -11.67
C VAL A 179 -15.80 -35.00 -11.11
#